data_AF-U6CQM1-F1
#
_entry.id   AF-U6CQM1-F1
#
_cell.length_a   1.000
_cell.length_b   1.000
_cell.length_c   1.000
_cell.angle_alpha   90.00
_cell.angle_beta   90.00
_cell.angle_gamma   90.00
#
_symmetry.space_group_name_H-M   'P 1'
#
loop_
_entity.id
_entity.type
_entity.pdbx_description
1 polymer ?
#
loop_
_entity_poly.entity_id
_entity_poly.type
_entity_poly.pdbx_seq_one_letter_code
_entity_poly.pdbx_strand_id
1 'polypeptide(L)'
;MSAQCCAGQLACCCGTAGCSLCCGCCPKIRQSRSTRTMYALYFILVVLLCCVMMSKTVANEMKEHIPFYEDICKGIKAGDTCEKLVGYSAVYRVCFGMACFFFIFCLLTLKINSSKGCRAHIHNGFWFFKLLLLGAMCSGAFFIPDQETFLNGTNGVFGWYLFILSLPVL
;
A
#
# COMPACT_ATOMS: atom_id res chain seq x y z
N MET A 1 30.60 16.28 4.43
CA MET A 1 29.32 15.60 4.75
C MET A 1 29.20 14.44 3.80
N SER A 2 29.66 13.27 4.23
CA SER A 2 30.12 12.18 3.36
C SER A 2 28.95 11.34 2.82
N ALA A 3 28.97 11.10 1.51
CA ALA A 3 28.07 10.22 0.76
C ALA A 3 27.94 8.80 1.35
N GLN A 4 28.87 8.37 2.21
CA GLN A 4 28.80 7.11 2.96
C GLN A 4 27.64 7.07 3.97
N CYS A 5 27.25 8.21 4.56
CA CYS A 5 26.04 8.27 5.40
C CYS A 5 24.76 8.11 4.59
N CYS A 6 24.73 8.60 3.35
CA CYS A 6 23.59 8.42 2.43
C CYS A 6 23.51 6.99 1.87
N ALA A 7 24.65 6.36 1.59
CA ALA A 7 24.68 4.95 1.17
C ALA A 7 24.27 4.01 2.33
N GLY A 8 24.70 4.32 3.56
CA GLY A 8 24.23 3.61 4.76
C GLY A 8 22.73 3.79 5.04
N GLN A 9 22.15 4.93 4.66
CA GLN A 9 20.70 5.16 4.72
C GLN A 9 19.93 4.30 3.72
N LEU A 10 20.47 4.06 2.51
CA LEU A 10 19.90 3.15 1.51
C LEU A 10 20.00 1.68 1.95
N ALA A 11 21.09 1.28 2.62
CA ALA A 11 21.19 -0.05 3.24
C ALA A 11 20.31 -0.19 4.51
N CYS A 12 19.97 0.91 5.18
CA CYS A 12 19.03 0.98 6.32
C CYS A 12 17.54 0.97 5.92
N CYS A 13 17.20 0.40 4.77
CA CYS A 13 15.85 -0.06 4.44
C CYS A 13 15.24 -1.05 5.48
N CYS A 14 15.99 -1.44 6.52
CA CYS A 14 15.56 -2.25 7.66
C CYS A 14 15.10 -1.46 8.90
N GLY A 15 15.14 -0.11 8.88
CA GLY A 15 14.65 0.74 9.97
C GLY A 15 15.73 1.18 10.95
N THR A 16 15.39 2.12 11.82
CA THR A 16 16.32 2.76 12.78
C THR A 16 17.01 1.76 13.74
N ALA A 17 16.45 0.57 13.96
CA ALA A 17 17.07 -0.52 14.70
C ALA A 17 18.26 -1.18 13.96
N GLY A 18 18.23 -1.24 12.63
CA GLY A 18 19.37 -1.70 11.83
C GLY A 18 20.48 -0.65 11.72
N CYS A 19 20.12 0.63 11.76
CA CYS A 19 21.08 1.73 11.67
C CYS A 19 21.88 1.97 12.96
N SER A 20 21.34 1.66 14.14
CA SER A 20 22.09 1.75 15.41
C SER A 20 23.18 0.68 15.56
N LEU A 21 23.10 -0.41 14.81
CA LEU A 21 24.14 -1.45 14.75
C LEU A 21 25.32 -1.07 13.84
N CYS A 22 25.10 -0.18 12.86
CA CYS A 22 26.11 0.20 11.86
C CYS A 22 26.70 1.61 12.04
N CYS A 23 26.02 2.53 12.73
CA CYS A 23 26.47 3.92 12.87
C CYS A 23 26.18 4.49 14.28
N GLY A 24 27.24 4.81 15.03
CA GLY A 24 27.15 5.50 16.33
C GLY A 24 26.78 6.99 16.26
N CYS A 25 26.71 7.57 15.05
CA CYS A 25 26.51 9.02 14.84
C CYS A 25 25.06 9.43 14.48
N CYS A 26 24.09 8.51 14.47
CA CYS A 26 22.71 8.88 14.16
C CYS A 26 21.99 9.50 15.39
N PRO A 27 21.32 10.66 15.25
CA PRO A 27 20.53 11.24 16.33
C PRO A 27 19.42 10.27 16.75
N LYS A 28 19.18 10.13 18.07
CA LYS A 28 18.11 9.31 18.65
C LYS A 28 16.74 9.85 18.24
N ILE A 29 16.28 9.54 17.03
CA ILE A 29 14.90 9.76 16.60
C ILE A 29 14.02 8.81 17.42
N ARG A 30 12.98 9.37 18.05
CA ARG A 30 12.01 8.61 18.85
C ARG A 30 11.33 7.57 17.96
N GLN A 31 11.59 6.30 18.23
CA GLN A 31 11.12 5.11 17.49
C GLN A 31 9.62 5.16 17.13
N SER A 32 8.79 5.73 18.02
CA SER A 32 7.33 5.86 17.81
C SER A 32 6.92 6.93 16.78
N ARG A 33 7.75 7.93 16.50
CA ARG A 33 7.47 8.90 15.41
C ARG A 33 7.89 8.33 14.05
N SER A 34 9.02 7.63 14.03
CA SER A 34 9.57 7.06 12.80
C SER A 34 8.64 6.05 12.13
N THR A 35 7.93 5.23 12.91
CA THR A 35 7.03 4.21 12.37
C THR A 35 5.79 4.79 11.73
N ARG A 36 5.15 5.74 12.40
CA ARG A 36 3.99 6.48 11.89
C ARG A 36 4.32 7.24 10.61
N THR A 37 5.48 7.91 10.58
CA THR A 37 5.95 8.60 9.37
C THR A 37 6.13 7.63 8.20
N MET A 38 6.69 6.44 8.42
CA MET A 38 6.88 5.46 7.35
C MET A 38 5.57 4.87 6.83
N TYR A 39 4.61 4.55 7.71
CA TYR A 39 3.28 4.09 7.29
C TYR A 39 2.50 5.20 6.55
N ALA A 40 2.64 6.46 6.97
CA ALA A 40 2.11 7.60 6.24
C ALA A 40 2.75 7.75 4.85
N LEU A 41 4.06 7.52 4.71
CA LEU A 41 4.72 7.51 3.41
C LEU A 41 4.18 6.41 2.50
N TYR A 42 3.90 5.21 3.01
CA TYR A 42 3.26 4.15 2.23
C TYR A 42 1.86 4.54 1.76
N PHE A 43 1.09 5.17 2.64
CA PHE A 43 -0.23 5.68 2.28
C PHE A 43 -0.14 6.72 1.16
N ILE A 44 0.76 7.71 1.30
CA ILE A 44 0.99 8.74 0.27
C ILE A 44 1.43 8.12 -1.06
N LEU A 45 2.35 7.16 -1.05
CA LEU A 45 2.81 6.49 -2.27
C LEU A 45 1.66 5.84 -3.03
N VAL A 46 0.78 5.13 -2.33
CA VAL A 46 -0.37 4.49 -2.98
C VAL A 46 -1.42 5.51 -3.41
N VAL A 47 -1.67 6.58 -2.65
CA VAL A 47 -2.54 7.67 -3.10
C VAL A 47 -2.04 8.28 -4.40
N LEU A 48 -0.73 8.52 -4.51
CA LEU A 48 -0.11 8.99 -5.76
C LEU A 48 -0.32 7.99 -6.90
N LEU A 49 -0.16 6.69 -6.65
CA LEU A 49 -0.46 5.64 -7.64
C LEU A 49 -1.94 5.67 -8.07
N CYS A 50 -2.87 5.83 -7.13
CA CYS A 50 -4.30 5.97 -7.44
C CYS A 50 -4.58 7.21 -8.28
N CYS A 51 -3.94 8.36 -7.98
CA CYS A 51 -4.04 9.57 -8.79
C CYS A 51 -3.50 9.35 -10.22
N VAL A 52 -2.39 8.63 -10.36
CA VAL A 52 -1.82 8.28 -11.68
C VAL A 52 -2.77 7.37 -12.45
N MET A 53 -3.36 6.35 -11.81
CA MET A 53 -4.35 5.46 -12.44
C MET A 53 -5.64 6.17 -12.87
N MET A 54 -6.02 7.25 -12.19
CA MET A 54 -7.17 8.08 -12.55
C MET A 54 -6.84 9.09 -13.67
N SER A 55 -5.56 9.27 -14.00
CA SER A 55 -5.14 10.19 -15.06
C SER A 55 -5.51 9.64 -16.43
N LYS A 56 -6.00 10.53 -17.31
CA LYS A 56 -6.38 10.20 -18.69
C LYS A 56 -5.20 9.68 -19.52
N THR A 57 -3.97 10.07 -19.18
CA THR A 57 -2.76 9.60 -19.86
C THR A 57 -2.62 8.08 -19.74
N VAL A 58 -2.83 7.52 -18.56
CA VAL A 58 -2.74 6.06 -18.35
C VAL A 58 -3.90 5.33 -19.03
N ALA A 59 -5.10 5.92 -19.00
CA ALA A 59 -6.26 5.35 -19.69
C ALA A 59 -6.05 5.24 -21.22
N ASN A 60 -5.45 6.26 -21.84
CA ASN A 60 -5.14 6.25 -23.27
C ASN A 60 -4.10 5.19 -23.62
N GLU A 61 -3.01 5.10 -22.85
CA GLU A 61 -1.97 4.07 -23.04
C GLU A 61 -2.53 2.66 -22.87
N MET A 62 -3.42 2.45 -21.89
CA MET A 62 -4.07 1.16 -21.67
C MET A 62 -4.99 0.78 -22.84
N LYS A 63 -5.70 1.74 -23.44
CA LYS A 63 -6.56 1.49 -24.61
C LYS A 63 -5.74 1.08 -25.84
N GLU A 64 -4.55 1.67 -26.01
CA GLU A 64 -3.69 1.40 -27.17
C GLU A 64 -2.90 0.10 -27.02
N HIS A 65 -2.47 -0.26 -25.81
CA HIS A 65 -1.64 -1.44 -25.57
C HIS A 65 -2.41 -2.68 -25.08
N ILE A 66 -3.66 -2.57 -24.61
CA ILE A 66 -4.41 -3.70 -24.05
C ILE A 66 -5.49 -4.17 -25.05
N PRO A 67 -5.31 -5.33 -25.72
CA PRO A 67 -6.28 -5.83 -26.70
C PRO A 67 -7.62 -6.27 -26.08
N PHE A 68 -7.68 -6.49 -24.76
CA PHE A 68 -8.88 -6.90 -24.01
C PHE A 68 -9.71 -5.73 -23.46
N TYR A 69 -9.33 -4.50 -23.78
CA TYR A 69 -9.97 -3.29 -23.25
C TYR A 69 -11.47 -3.19 -23.63
N GLU A 70 -11.79 -3.55 -24.87
CA GLU A 70 -13.17 -3.57 -25.40
C GLU A 70 -14.08 -4.59 -24.69
N ASP A 71 -13.54 -5.75 -24.31
CA ASP A 71 -14.30 -6.78 -23.58
C ASP A 71 -14.58 -6.36 -22.13
N ILE A 72 -13.64 -5.66 -21.49
CA ILE A 72 -13.84 -5.06 -20.18
C ILE A 72 -14.92 -3.98 -20.26
N CYS A 73 -14.92 -3.13 -21.29
CA CYS A 73 -15.96 -2.11 -21.49
C CYS A 73 -17.35 -2.72 -21.68
N LYS A 74 -17.44 -3.80 -22.47
CA LYS A 74 -18.68 -4.53 -22.70
C LYS A 74 -19.19 -5.20 -21.42
N GLY A 75 -18.31 -5.80 -20.63
CA GLY A 75 -18.65 -6.43 -19.35
C GLY A 75 -19.27 -5.44 -18.35
N ILE A 76 -18.79 -4.20 -18.32
CA ILE A 76 -19.26 -3.17 -17.38
C ILE A 76 -20.50 -2.40 -17.91
N LYS A 77 -20.94 -2.66 -19.17
CA LYS A 77 -22.03 -1.92 -19.85
C LYS A 77 -21.85 -0.39 -19.81
N ALA A 78 -20.60 0.07 -19.86
CA ALA A 78 -20.23 1.45 -19.53
C ALA A 78 -20.44 2.48 -20.66
N GLY A 79 -20.76 2.04 -21.88
CA GLY A 79 -20.87 2.92 -23.06
C GLY A 79 -19.63 3.80 -23.24
N ASP A 80 -19.85 5.07 -23.60
CA ASP A 80 -18.78 6.07 -23.86
C ASP A 80 -17.94 6.45 -22.63
N THR A 81 -18.29 5.97 -21.42
CA THR A 81 -17.60 6.33 -20.17
C THR A 81 -16.63 5.25 -19.68
N CYS A 82 -16.34 4.25 -20.51
CA CYS A 82 -15.53 3.09 -20.12
C CYS A 82 -14.14 3.45 -19.53
N GLU A 83 -13.44 4.42 -20.12
CA GLU A 83 -12.11 4.88 -19.64
C GLU A 83 -12.11 5.32 -18.18
N LYS A 84 -13.19 5.98 -17.74
CA LYS A 84 -13.31 6.38 -16.34
C LYS A 84 -13.62 5.18 -15.45
N LEU A 85 -14.50 4.27 -15.88
CA LEU A 85 -14.89 3.11 -15.08
C LEU A 85 -13.75 2.12 -14.87
N VAL A 86 -12.91 1.90 -15.88
CA VAL A 86 -11.71 1.07 -15.76
C VAL A 86 -10.72 1.67 -14.76
N GLY A 87 -10.50 2.99 -14.82
CA GLY A 87 -9.69 3.72 -13.84
C GLY A 87 -10.23 3.59 -12.41
N TYR A 88 -11.53 3.80 -12.21
CA TYR A 88 -12.17 3.61 -10.89
C TYR A 88 -12.01 2.16 -10.38
N SER A 89 -12.24 1.16 -11.24
CA SER A 89 -12.07 -0.26 -10.89
C SER A 89 -10.64 -0.58 -10.44
N ALA A 90 -9.63 -0.04 -11.13
CA ALA A 90 -8.24 -0.19 -10.74
C ALA A 90 -7.94 0.43 -9.37
N VAL A 91 -8.43 1.66 -9.12
CA VAL A 91 -8.29 2.34 -7.83
C VAL A 91 -8.93 1.53 -6.70
N TYR A 92 -10.14 0.98 -6.89
CA TYR A 92 -10.80 0.15 -5.88
C TYR A 92 -9.98 -1.09 -5.50
N ARG A 93 -9.37 -1.77 -6.48
CA ARG A 93 -8.51 -2.94 -6.23
C ARG A 93 -7.24 -2.58 -5.45
N VAL A 94 -6.57 -1.49 -5.83
CA VAL A 94 -5.37 -1.01 -5.13
C VAL A 94 -5.71 -0.61 -3.69
N CYS A 95 -6.81 0.12 -3.49
CA CYS A 95 -7.31 0.50 -2.17
C CYS A 95 -7.69 -0.72 -1.32
N PHE A 96 -8.28 -1.75 -1.92
CA PHE A 96 -8.58 -3.01 -1.23
C PHE A 96 -7.30 -3.72 -0.76
N GLY A 97 -6.29 -3.85 -1.62
CA GLY A 97 -4.99 -4.42 -1.26
C GLY A 97 -4.31 -3.65 -0.12
N MET A 98 -4.37 -2.32 -0.16
CA MET A 98 -3.91 -1.46 0.94
C MET A 98 -4.68 -1.72 2.24
N ALA A 99 -6.01 -1.78 2.20
CA ALA A 99 -6.83 -2.00 3.39
C ALA A 99 -6.51 -3.35 4.03
N CYS A 100 -6.36 -4.42 3.24
CA CYS A 100 -5.90 -5.71 3.72
C CYS A 100 -4.51 -5.64 4.37
N PHE A 101 -3.59 -4.86 3.81
CA PHE A 101 -2.23 -4.71 4.34
C PHE A 101 -2.26 -4.09 5.74
N PHE A 102 -2.94 -2.95 5.88
CA PHE A 102 -3.06 -2.28 7.18
C PHE A 102 -3.87 -3.10 8.18
N PHE A 103 -4.87 -3.86 7.72
CA PHE A 103 -5.62 -4.77 8.58
C PHE A 103 -4.76 -5.90 9.15
N ILE A 104 -3.93 -6.55 8.34
CA ILE A 104 -3.00 -7.59 8.82
C ILE A 104 -2.06 -6.99 9.88
N PHE A 105 -1.48 -5.81 9.62
CA PHE A 105 -0.63 -5.15 10.61
C PHE A 105 -1.40 -4.72 11.86
N CYS A 106 -2.64 -4.30 11.72
CA CYS A 106 -3.53 -4.01 12.83
C CYS A 106 -3.70 -5.26 13.71
N LEU A 107 -4.10 -6.40 13.14
CA LEU A 107 -4.21 -7.67 13.87
C LEU A 107 -2.91 -8.10 14.56
N LEU A 108 -1.76 -7.91 13.90
CA LEU A 108 -0.45 -8.23 14.49
C LEU A 108 -0.10 -7.34 15.69
N THR A 109 -0.64 -6.12 15.73
CA THR A 109 -0.45 -5.17 16.84
C THR A 109 -1.49 -5.29 17.95
N LEU A 110 -2.67 -5.87 17.67
CA LEU A 110 -3.68 -6.15 18.69
C LEU A 110 -3.10 -7.14 19.72
N LYS A 111 -3.24 -6.81 21.01
CA LYS A 111 -2.79 -7.65 22.13
C LYS A 111 -1.26 -7.79 22.27
N ILE A 112 -0.49 -6.78 21.87
CA ILE A 112 0.89 -6.58 22.36
C ILE A 112 0.84 -5.85 23.71
N ASN A 113 1.08 -6.60 24.79
CA ASN A 113 1.17 -6.06 26.16
C ASN A 113 2.62 -5.70 26.56
N SER A 114 3.61 -6.00 25.71
CA SER A 114 5.04 -5.78 26.00
C SER A 114 5.79 -5.31 24.76
N SER A 115 6.46 -4.14 24.85
CA SER A 115 7.19 -3.53 23.72
C SER A 115 8.51 -4.22 23.37
N LYS A 116 8.88 -5.29 24.09
CA LYS A 116 10.11 -6.07 23.89
C LYS A 116 9.89 -7.39 23.13
N GLY A 117 8.66 -7.73 22.73
CA GLY A 117 8.38 -8.97 22.00
C GLY A 117 8.85 -8.93 20.54
N CYS A 118 9.15 -10.11 19.95
CA CYS A 118 9.55 -10.27 18.55
C CYS A 118 8.62 -9.54 17.55
N ARG A 119 7.31 -9.53 17.82
CA ARG A 119 6.30 -8.83 16.99
C ARG A 119 6.49 -7.30 16.95
N ALA A 120 6.96 -6.69 18.05
CA ALA A 120 7.25 -5.26 18.08
C ALA A 120 8.46 -4.91 17.20
N HIS A 121 9.43 -5.84 17.10
CA HIS A 121 10.58 -5.67 16.20
C HIS A 121 10.19 -5.77 14.73
N ILE A 122 9.26 -6.65 14.37
CA ILE A 122 8.69 -6.74 13.01
C ILE A 122 7.88 -5.47 12.70
N HIS A 123 7.08 -4.98 13.65
CA HIS A 123 6.28 -3.77 13.45
C HIS A 123 7.14 -2.49 13.35
N ASN A 124 8.26 -2.39 14.07
CA ASN A 124 9.18 -1.24 13.99
C ASN A 124 10.29 -1.36 12.92
N GLY A 125 10.53 -2.55 12.38
CA GLY A 125 11.61 -2.83 11.43
C GLY A 125 11.14 -3.31 10.06
N PHE A 126 12.08 -3.80 9.26
CA PHE A 126 11.86 -4.49 7.98
C PHE A 126 10.96 -3.73 6.98
N TRP A 127 11.19 -2.42 6.82
CA TRP A 127 10.40 -1.55 5.96
C TRP A 127 10.41 -2.00 4.50
N PHE A 128 11.55 -2.39 3.94
CA PHE A 128 11.59 -2.87 2.55
C PHE A 128 10.69 -4.08 2.29
N PHE A 129 10.71 -5.09 3.17
CA PHE A 129 9.83 -6.25 3.04
C PHE A 129 8.35 -5.88 3.17
N LYS A 130 8.02 -4.89 4.00
CA LYS A 130 6.66 -4.34 4.08
C LYS A 130 6.23 -3.67 2.78
N LEU A 131 7.13 -2.91 2.15
CA LEU A 131 6.86 -2.30 0.85
C LEU A 131 6.62 -3.36 -0.23
N LEU A 132 7.43 -4.43 -0.25
CA LEU A 132 7.22 -5.55 -1.17
C LEU A 132 5.88 -6.26 -0.91
N LEU A 133 5.52 -6.49 0.35
CA LEU A 133 4.23 -7.09 0.72
C LEU A 133 3.06 -6.19 0.29
N LEU A 134 3.16 -4.87 0.50
CA LEU A 134 2.16 -3.91 0.05
C LEU A 134 1.99 -3.98 -1.48
N GLY A 135 3.10 -3.95 -2.22
CA GLY A 135 3.09 -4.11 -3.68
C GLY A 135 2.43 -5.41 -4.12
N ALA A 136 2.80 -6.54 -3.50
CA ALA A 136 2.25 -7.85 -3.79
C ALA A 136 0.75 -7.95 -3.52
N MET A 137 0.24 -7.31 -2.46
CA MET A 137 -1.19 -7.29 -2.15
C MET A 137 -1.97 -6.38 -3.09
N CYS A 138 -1.42 -5.20 -3.43
CA CYS A 138 -2.01 -4.32 -4.44
C CYS A 138 -2.05 -5.00 -5.83
N SER A 139 -0.99 -5.67 -6.26
CA SER A 139 -0.98 -6.44 -7.52
C SER A 139 -1.87 -7.68 -7.44
N GLY A 140 -1.90 -8.35 -6.28
CA GLY A 140 -2.74 -9.51 -6.00
C GLY A 140 -4.23 -9.22 -6.16
N ALA A 141 -4.68 -8.01 -5.79
CA ALA A 141 -6.06 -7.58 -5.96
C ALA A 141 -6.51 -7.51 -7.43
N PHE A 142 -5.58 -7.40 -8.39
CA PHE A 142 -5.91 -7.46 -9.82
C PHE A 142 -6.22 -8.87 -10.32
N PHE A 143 -5.76 -9.91 -9.63
CA PHE A 143 -6.10 -11.29 -9.96
C PHE A 143 -7.53 -11.68 -9.57
N ILE A 144 -8.30 -10.77 -8.96
CA ILE A 144 -9.71 -11.01 -8.63
C ILE A 144 -10.57 -10.53 -9.82
N PRO A 145 -11.09 -11.45 -10.66
CA PRO A 145 -11.76 -11.09 -11.91
C PRO A 145 -13.22 -10.66 -11.70
N ASP A 146 -13.79 -10.86 -10.51
CA ASP A 146 -15.21 -10.68 -10.24
C ASP A 146 -15.57 -9.20 -9.95
N GLN A 147 -15.66 -8.41 -11.03
CA GLN A 147 -15.94 -6.97 -10.95
C GLN A 147 -17.35 -6.65 -10.44
N GLU A 148 -18.32 -7.49 -10.80
CA GLU A 148 -19.71 -7.32 -10.40
C GLU A 148 -19.82 -7.50 -8.88
N THR A 149 -19.28 -8.56 -8.30
CA THR A 149 -19.30 -8.78 -6.85
C THR A 149 -18.44 -7.76 -6.08
N PHE A 150 -17.38 -7.23 -6.70
CA PHE A 150 -16.57 -6.16 -6.10
C PHE A 150 -17.29 -4.81 -6.04
N LEU A 151 -18.00 -4.43 -7.10
CA LEU A 151 -18.74 -3.17 -7.22
C LEU A 151 -20.11 -3.21 -6.54
N ASN A 152 -20.75 -4.39 -6.45
CA ASN A 152 -22.08 -4.56 -5.86
C ASN A 152 -22.12 -4.46 -4.33
N GLY A 153 -21.03 -4.00 -3.70
CA GLY A 153 -21.09 -3.38 -2.37
C GLY A 153 -20.68 -4.25 -1.18
N THR A 154 -20.30 -5.52 -1.33
CA THR A 154 -19.81 -6.33 -0.18
C THR A 154 -18.33 -6.12 0.06
N ASN A 155 -17.48 -6.23 -0.97
CA ASN A 155 -16.03 -6.14 -0.83
C ASN A 155 -15.52 -4.70 -0.66
N GLY A 156 -16.15 -3.74 -1.34
CA GLY A 156 -15.84 -2.31 -1.17
C GLY A 156 -16.18 -1.80 0.23
N VAL A 157 -17.37 -2.15 0.74
CA VAL A 157 -17.79 -1.81 2.10
C VAL A 157 -16.91 -2.53 3.12
N PHE A 158 -16.60 -3.82 2.90
CA PHE A 158 -15.66 -4.55 3.74
C PHE A 158 -14.27 -3.88 3.78
N GLY A 159 -13.72 -3.50 2.63
CA GLY A 159 -12.45 -2.77 2.55
C GLY A 159 -12.47 -1.43 3.31
N TRP A 160 -13.59 -0.69 3.25
CA TRP A 160 -13.78 0.52 4.03
C TRP A 160 -13.83 0.26 5.54
N TYR A 161 -14.55 -0.78 6.00
CA TYR A 161 -14.57 -1.20 7.40
C TYR A 161 -13.17 -1.63 7.88
N LEU A 162 -12.42 -2.38 7.07
CA LEU A 162 -11.04 -2.76 7.36
C LEU A 162 -10.13 -1.54 7.51
N PHE A 163 -10.29 -0.54 6.61
CA PHE A 163 -9.52 0.69 6.68
C PHE A 163 -9.80 1.47 7.96
N ILE A 164 -11.07 1.68 8.32
CA ILE A 164 -11.46 2.34 9.59
C ILE A 164 -10.86 1.62 10.79
N LEU A 165 -10.94 0.29 10.82
CA LEU A 165 -10.42 -0.51 11.93
C LEU A 165 -8.89 -0.40 12.06
N SER A 166 -8.19 -0.19 10.94
CA SER A 166 -6.74 -0.02 10.90
C SER A 166 -6.25 1.41 11.13
N LEU A 167 -7.13 2.41 11.03
CA LEU A 167 -6.82 3.83 11.24
C LEU A 167 -6.09 4.16 12.56
N PRO A 168 -6.42 3.56 13.74
CA PRO A 168 -5.69 3.86 14.98
C PRO A 168 -4.22 3.34 15.00
N VAL A 169 -3.81 2.56 14.01
CA VAL A 169 -2.45 2.00 13.87
C VAL A 169 -1.56 2.86 12.96
N LEU A 170 -2.15 3.70 12.10
CA LEU A 170 -1.46 4.67 11.24
C LEU A 170 -0.86 5.83 12.06
#